data_AF-A0A7I8N2S3-F1
#
_entry.id   AF-A0A7I8N2S3-F1
#
_cell.length_a   1.000
_cell.length_b   1.000
_cell.length_c   1.000
_cell.angle_alpha   90.00
_cell.angle_beta   90.00
_cell.angle_gamma   90.00
#
_symmetry.space_group_name_H-M   'P 1'
#
loop_
_entity.id
_entity.type
_entity.pdbx_description
1 polymer ?
#
loop_
_entity_poly.entity_id
_entity_poly.type
_entity_poly.pdbx_seq_one_letter_code
_entity_poly.pdbx_strand_id
1 'polypeptide(L)'
;MNRTIVGALLLVLIVAISAIGVKLILPYFEESRQRATSDATKTKGKIVVALDNWIGYFILRSPEMESAMRRAGYVLVCEDDQADYRERMARLKDGDIDFAVATVDSFILNAAPLKYPGAIVMVIDESKGGDAILARKDRVNSLDALKGRSDIRVAFTPDSPSHHLAKAASEHFNIPSLLPSGRLRIETNGSEKALEKLVTGQTDIAICWEPDVSRALVDDGIVKLLGTEDTERLIVDILVASRRTLQKKPEMVQLLINNYFRVLKKYRDDRKLLLKHVEDETNLSNKAVVSMLKGIQWVNFSENCEKWFGIAAPGQFSDEGLVDTIIASARILENAGDFSRSPIPDDDPYRITNSSFLESLFAKGLAGSFTVATGSNAGNAFVNSLETRFSPLNGKEWNALKEVGTLRVDPIVFQQGTTELDLISKKVVDSAVERLKHYPNFRVIIKGHTDVRGDSKQNVMLSKDRADAVARYLNIVYQIDSNRLHVVGYGGDKPLPRLAGESRRAWMYRLPRVELVLAREDF
;
A
#
# COMPACT_ATOMS: atom_id res chain seq x y z
N MET A 1 1.65 -8.70 -69.59
CA MET A 1 2.79 -8.03 -68.93
C MET A 1 4.08 -8.65 -69.47
N ASN A 2 5.01 -7.85 -70.01
CA ASN A 2 6.21 -8.35 -70.69
C ASN A 2 7.11 -9.12 -69.71
N ARG A 3 7.54 -10.35 -70.04
CA ARG A 3 8.31 -11.23 -69.13
C ARG A 3 9.61 -10.58 -68.64
N THR A 4 10.21 -9.71 -69.45
CA THR A 4 11.38 -8.90 -69.09
C THR A 4 11.08 -7.83 -68.04
N ILE A 5 9.90 -7.21 -68.08
CA ILE A 5 9.48 -6.20 -67.09
C ILE A 5 9.18 -6.86 -65.75
N VAL A 6 8.56 -8.05 -65.74
CA VAL A 6 8.32 -8.83 -64.51
C VAL A 6 9.64 -9.28 -63.89
N GLY A 7 10.60 -9.74 -64.70
CA GLY A 7 11.93 -10.11 -64.24
C GLY A 7 12.70 -8.92 -63.65
N ALA A 8 12.61 -7.74 -64.28
CA ALA A 8 13.24 -6.53 -63.76
C ALA A 8 12.62 -6.07 -62.43
N LEU A 9 11.29 -6.11 -62.30
CA LEU A 9 10.60 -5.75 -61.06
C LEU A 9 10.92 -6.72 -59.90
N LEU A 10 11.00 -8.02 -60.18
CA LEU A 10 11.42 -9.02 -59.20
C LEU A 10 12.87 -8.81 -58.75
N LEU A 11 13.76 -8.45 -59.67
CA LEU A 11 15.16 -8.17 -59.34
C LEU A 11 15.28 -6.92 -58.45
N VAL A 12 14.54 -5.86 -58.77
CA VAL A 12 14.48 -4.64 -57.93
C VAL A 12 13.91 -4.95 -56.55
N LEU A 13 12.87 -5.79 -56.46
CA LEU A 13 12.28 -6.21 -55.19
C LEU A 13 13.27 -7.02 -54.35
N ILE A 14 14.01 -7.96 -54.96
CA ILE A 14 15.03 -8.75 -54.27
C ILE A 14 16.15 -7.84 -53.78
N VAL A 15 16.65 -6.92 -54.61
CA VAL A 15 17.69 -5.96 -54.21
C VAL A 15 17.20 -5.06 -53.08
N ALA A 16 15.94 -4.61 -53.11
CA ALA A 16 15.36 -3.81 -52.04
C ALA A 16 15.23 -4.61 -50.72
N ILE A 17 14.75 -5.85 -50.79
CA ILE A 17 14.65 -6.75 -49.62
C ILE A 17 16.04 -7.05 -49.06
N SER A 18 17.02 -7.32 -49.92
CA SER A 18 18.42 -7.54 -49.51
C SER A 18 19.03 -6.29 -48.89
N ALA A 19 18.79 -5.10 -49.44
CA ALA A 19 19.28 -3.84 -48.88
C ALA A 19 18.63 -3.52 -47.52
N ILE A 20 17.33 -3.80 -47.35
CA ILE A 20 16.64 -3.69 -46.07
C ILE A 20 17.20 -4.71 -45.07
N GLY A 21 17.39 -5.96 -45.48
CA GLY A 21 18.01 -7.00 -44.66
C GLY A 21 19.41 -6.61 -44.20
N VAL A 22 20.24 -6.10 -45.10
CA VAL A 22 21.59 -5.58 -44.79
C VAL A 22 21.51 -4.39 -43.82
N LYS A 23 20.58 -3.45 -44.02
CA LYS A 23 20.37 -2.30 -43.12
C LYS A 23 19.90 -2.70 -41.72
N LEU A 24 19.13 -3.78 -41.59
CA LEU A 24 18.69 -4.32 -40.30
C LEU A 24 19.79 -5.13 -39.59
N ILE A 25 20.68 -5.77 -40.36
CA ILE A 25 21.71 -6.70 -39.86
C ILE A 25 23.05 -5.99 -39.56
N LEU A 26 23.39 -4.93 -40.30
CA LEU A 26 24.62 -4.13 -40.10
C LEU A 26 24.79 -3.60 -38.67
N PRO A 27 23.78 -2.96 -38.05
CA PRO A 27 23.90 -2.45 -36.67
C PRO A 27 24.22 -3.56 -35.66
N TYR A 28 23.67 -4.76 -35.87
CA TYR A 28 23.93 -5.92 -35.00
C TYR A 28 25.39 -6.40 -35.11
N PHE A 29 25.96 -6.42 -36.33
CA PHE A 29 27.37 -6.77 -36.52
C PHE A 29 28.33 -5.70 -36.03
N GLU A 30 27.99 -4.42 -36.18
CA GLU A 30 28.76 -3.29 -35.65
C GLU A 30 28.76 -3.30 -34.12
N GLU A 31 27.60 -3.47 -33.48
CA GLU A 31 27.48 -3.62 -32.02
C GLU A 31 28.25 -4.85 -31.52
N SER A 32 28.16 -5.98 -32.23
CA SER A 32 28.91 -7.20 -31.89
C SER A 32 30.43 -7.00 -32.00
N ARG A 33 30.92 -6.32 -33.03
CA ARG A 33 32.36 -5.99 -33.17
C ARG A 33 32.82 -5.00 -32.12
N GLN A 34 32.03 -3.97 -31.82
CA GLN A 34 32.35 -2.98 -30.79
C GLN A 34 32.38 -3.62 -29.39
N ARG A 35 31.45 -4.53 -29.09
CA ARG A 35 31.47 -5.32 -27.85
C ARG A 35 32.66 -6.26 -27.79
N ALA A 36 32.97 -6.97 -28.90
CA ALA A 36 34.07 -7.93 -28.97
C ALA A 36 35.47 -7.29 -28.85
N THR A 37 35.59 -6.01 -29.18
CA THR A 37 36.85 -5.24 -29.13
C THR A 37 36.97 -4.35 -27.90
N SER A 38 36.06 -4.48 -26.93
CA SER A 38 36.08 -3.72 -25.67
C SER A 38 35.91 -4.62 -24.45
N ASP A 39 36.13 -4.05 -23.26
CA ASP A 39 35.82 -4.71 -21.98
C ASP A 39 34.33 -5.04 -21.80
N ALA A 40 33.45 -4.57 -22.71
CA ALA A 40 32.03 -4.94 -22.75
C ALA A 40 31.79 -6.43 -23.05
N THR A 41 32.81 -7.17 -23.50
CA THR A 41 32.79 -8.66 -23.54
C THR A 41 32.48 -9.30 -22.18
N LYS A 42 32.77 -8.62 -21.07
CA LYS A 42 32.50 -9.10 -19.70
C LYS A 42 31.04 -8.84 -19.25
N THR A 43 30.25 -8.13 -20.05
CA THR A 43 28.83 -7.86 -19.74
C THR A 43 27.98 -9.09 -20.04
N LYS A 44 27.41 -9.70 -18.99
CA LYS A 44 26.54 -10.88 -19.01
C LYS A 44 25.17 -10.60 -19.65
N GLY A 45 24.71 -9.35 -19.62
CA GLY A 45 23.47 -8.94 -20.25
C GLY A 45 22.86 -7.67 -19.65
N LYS A 46 21.65 -7.36 -20.10
CA LYS A 46 20.79 -6.32 -19.52
C LYS A 46 19.80 -6.96 -18.54
N ILE A 47 19.48 -6.24 -17.48
CA ILE A 47 18.37 -6.51 -16.56
C ILE A 47 17.41 -5.35 -16.69
N VAL A 48 16.16 -5.63 -17.06
CA VAL A 48 15.15 -4.58 -17.23
C VAL A 48 14.14 -4.66 -16.09
N VAL A 49 14.01 -3.54 -15.37
CA VAL A 49 13.06 -3.35 -14.27
C VAL A 49 12.10 -2.24 -14.66
N ALA A 50 10.82 -2.53 -14.80
CA ALA A 50 9.79 -1.50 -14.97
C ALA A 50 9.27 -1.04 -13.60
N LEU A 51 9.15 0.27 -13.43
CA LEU A 51 8.74 0.96 -12.21
C LEU A 51 8.12 2.31 -12.57
N ASP A 52 7.75 3.11 -11.57
CA ASP A 52 7.29 4.49 -11.75
C ASP A 52 8.14 5.47 -10.92
N ASN A 53 7.73 6.75 -10.89
CA ASN A 53 8.51 7.81 -10.29
C ASN A 53 8.47 7.88 -8.75
N TRP A 54 7.78 6.94 -8.07
CA TRP A 54 7.76 6.87 -6.62
C TRP A 54 9.17 6.80 -6.03
N ILE A 55 9.44 7.67 -5.06
CA ILE A 55 10.79 7.82 -4.50
C ILE A 55 11.21 6.61 -3.65
N GLY A 56 10.28 5.77 -3.17
CA GLY A 56 10.60 4.50 -2.52
C GLY A 56 11.46 3.60 -3.40
N TYR A 57 11.31 3.70 -4.72
CA TYR A 57 12.06 2.89 -5.69
C TYR A 57 13.47 3.43 -5.98
N PHE A 58 13.87 4.55 -5.36
CA PHE A 58 15.16 5.22 -5.55
C PHE A 58 16.35 4.26 -5.49
N ILE A 59 16.35 3.33 -4.52
CA ILE A 59 17.45 2.40 -4.30
C ILE A 59 17.77 1.61 -5.58
N LEU A 60 16.77 1.17 -6.34
CA LEU A 60 16.94 0.41 -7.58
C LEU A 60 17.57 1.24 -8.70
N ARG A 61 17.21 2.52 -8.80
CA ARG A 61 17.70 3.45 -9.84
C ARG A 61 18.94 4.25 -9.43
N SER A 62 19.41 4.07 -8.19
CA SER A 62 20.49 4.87 -7.64
C SER A 62 21.85 4.60 -8.33
N PRO A 63 22.79 5.57 -8.34
CA PRO A 63 24.13 5.39 -8.92
C PRO A 63 24.90 4.21 -8.31
N GLU A 64 24.60 3.91 -7.04
CA GLU A 64 25.22 2.87 -6.24
C GLU A 64 24.79 1.48 -6.72
N MET A 65 23.50 1.36 -7.03
CA MET A 65 22.90 0.16 -7.58
C MET A 65 23.37 -0.07 -9.01
N GLU A 66 23.37 0.98 -9.84
CA GLU A 66 23.93 0.92 -11.19
C GLU A 66 25.38 0.44 -11.16
N SER A 67 26.21 1.04 -10.30
CA SER A 67 27.62 0.66 -10.14
C SER A 67 27.78 -0.77 -9.61
N ALA A 68 26.94 -1.20 -8.68
CA ALA A 68 26.96 -2.57 -8.14
C ALA A 68 26.60 -3.61 -9.22
N MET A 69 25.59 -3.32 -10.03
CA MET A 69 25.19 -4.21 -11.13
C MET A 69 26.22 -4.24 -12.26
N ARG A 70 26.80 -3.09 -12.63
CA ARG A 70 27.89 -3.02 -13.61
C ARG A 70 29.11 -3.84 -13.18
N ARG A 71 29.54 -3.74 -11.91
CA ARG A 71 30.62 -4.58 -11.35
C ARG A 71 30.28 -6.07 -11.38
N ALA A 72 29.01 -6.43 -11.25
CA ALA A 72 28.56 -7.82 -11.35
C ALA A 72 28.39 -8.32 -12.80
N GLY A 73 28.65 -7.46 -13.79
CA GLY A 73 28.60 -7.74 -15.21
C GLY A 73 27.24 -7.50 -15.85
N TYR A 74 26.31 -6.82 -15.20
CA TYR A 74 24.98 -6.52 -15.75
C TYR A 74 24.77 -5.02 -15.96
N VAL A 75 24.08 -4.66 -17.03
CA VAL A 75 23.53 -3.31 -17.21
C VAL A 75 22.12 -3.33 -16.64
N LEU A 76 21.92 -2.64 -15.52
CA LEU A 76 20.59 -2.43 -14.95
C LEU A 76 19.90 -1.29 -15.70
N VAL A 77 18.69 -1.54 -16.20
CA VAL A 77 17.85 -0.55 -16.86
C VAL A 77 16.56 -0.46 -16.05
N CYS A 78 16.32 0.71 -15.47
CA CYS A 78 15.07 1.05 -14.82
C CYS A 78 14.23 1.90 -15.77
N GLU A 79 13.03 1.44 -16.09
CA GLU A 79 12.11 2.12 -17.00
C GLU A 79 10.96 2.70 -16.19
N ASP A 80 10.81 4.03 -16.20
CA ASP A 80 9.64 4.71 -15.66
C ASP A 80 8.52 4.66 -16.71
N ASP A 81 7.51 3.84 -16.44
CA ASP A 81 6.34 3.67 -17.31
C ASP A 81 5.13 4.51 -16.86
N GLN A 82 5.34 5.48 -15.97
CA GLN A 82 4.31 6.41 -15.47
C GLN A 82 3.14 5.74 -14.75
N ALA A 83 3.43 4.67 -14.01
CA ALA A 83 2.44 3.89 -13.25
C ALA A 83 1.41 3.19 -14.15
N ASP A 84 1.78 2.80 -15.37
CA ASP A 84 0.94 1.94 -16.24
C ASP A 84 1.09 0.47 -15.83
N TYR A 85 0.48 0.11 -14.69
CA TYR A 85 0.55 -1.25 -14.15
C TYR A 85 -0.02 -2.31 -15.11
N ARG A 86 -1.01 -1.96 -15.94
CA ARG A 86 -1.62 -2.90 -16.88
C ARG A 86 -0.61 -3.30 -17.96
N GLU A 87 0.00 -2.32 -18.62
CA GLU A 87 1.03 -2.56 -19.62
C GLU A 87 2.27 -3.19 -18.99
N ARG A 88 2.66 -2.75 -17.78
CA ARG A 88 3.77 -3.33 -17.01
C ARG A 88 3.62 -4.84 -16.83
N MET A 89 2.43 -5.31 -16.43
CA MET A 89 2.18 -6.75 -16.24
C MET A 89 2.10 -7.51 -17.58
N ALA A 90 1.63 -6.88 -18.66
CA ALA A 90 1.66 -7.46 -20.00
C ALA A 90 3.11 -7.66 -20.50
N ARG A 91 3.95 -6.64 -20.37
CA ARG A 91 5.39 -6.71 -20.68
C ARG A 91 6.13 -7.74 -19.84
N LEU A 92 5.75 -7.90 -18.57
CA LEU A 92 6.31 -8.94 -17.68
C LEU A 92 5.95 -10.35 -18.18
N LYS A 93 4.73 -10.54 -18.67
CA LYS A 93 4.25 -11.81 -19.23
C LYS A 93 4.98 -12.16 -20.54
N ASP A 94 5.15 -11.19 -21.42
CA ASP A 94 5.78 -11.38 -22.72
C ASP A 94 7.32 -11.52 -22.60
N GLY A 95 7.87 -11.07 -21.46
CA GLY A 95 9.28 -11.14 -21.13
C GLY A 95 10.10 -10.02 -21.75
N ASP A 96 9.45 -8.89 -22.03
CA ASP A 96 10.09 -7.63 -22.42
C ASP A 96 10.81 -6.98 -21.23
N ILE A 97 10.34 -7.27 -20.02
CA ILE A 97 10.97 -6.87 -18.76
C ILE A 97 11.25 -8.11 -17.90
N ASP A 98 12.31 -8.05 -17.10
CA ASP A 98 12.69 -9.14 -16.19
C ASP A 98 11.96 -9.01 -14.85
N PHE A 99 11.78 -7.77 -14.39
CA PHE A 99 11.16 -7.42 -13.12
C PHE A 99 10.15 -6.29 -13.29
N ALA A 100 9.11 -6.34 -12.47
CA ALA A 100 8.17 -5.25 -12.28
C ALA A 100 8.19 -4.86 -10.80
N VAL A 101 8.25 -3.56 -10.54
CA VAL A 101 7.90 -3.01 -9.23
C VAL A 101 6.40 -2.71 -9.25
N ALA A 102 5.71 -2.98 -8.15
CA ALA A 102 4.31 -2.61 -7.96
C ALA A 102 3.98 -2.62 -6.47
N THR A 103 2.80 -2.15 -6.08
CA THR A 103 2.25 -2.49 -4.76
C THR A 103 1.51 -3.83 -4.81
N VAL A 104 1.27 -4.45 -3.65
CA VAL A 104 0.54 -5.72 -3.55
C VAL A 104 -0.86 -5.62 -4.20
N ASP A 105 -1.61 -4.56 -3.93
CA ASP A 105 -2.94 -4.34 -4.50
C ASP A 105 -2.88 -4.20 -6.03
N SER A 106 -1.94 -3.39 -6.53
CA SER A 106 -1.79 -3.11 -7.96
C SER A 106 -1.31 -4.35 -8.71
N PHE A 107 -0.46 -5.16 -8.08
CA PHE A 107 -0.07 -6.47 -8.61
C PHE A 107 -1.26 -7.41 -8.69
N ILE A 108 -2.07 -7.57 -7.62
CA ILE A 108 -3.27 -8.42 -7.66
C ILE A 108 -4.21 -7.96 -8.78
N LEU A 109 -4.53 -6.66 -8.81
CA LEU A 109 -5.47 -6.08 -9.75
C LEU A 109 -5.08 -6.30 -11.22
N ASN A 110 -3.79 -6.11 -11.54
CA ASN A 110 -3.31 -6.14 -12.93
C ASN A 110 -2.73 -7.50 -13.36
N ALA A 111 -2.24 -8.32 -12.42
CA ALA A 111 -1.65 -9.62 -12.73
C ALA A 111 -2.67 -10.76 -12.74
N ALA A 112 -3.77 -10.66 -11.99
CA ALA A 112 -4.80 -11.70 -11.96
C ALA A 112 -5.41 -11.99 -13.35
N PRO A 113 -5.78 -10.99 -14.18
CA PRO A 113 -6.26 -11.24 -15.56
C PRO A 113 -5.24 -11.95 -16.45
N LEU A 114 -3.94 -11.82 -16.12
CA LEU A 114 -2.82 -12.41 -16.83
C LEU A 114 -2.31 -13.71 -16.20
N LYS A 115 -3.03 -14.25 -15.21
CA LYS A 115 -2.67 -15.46 -14.46
C LYS A 115 -1.31 -15.36 -13.75
N TYR A 116 -1.02 -14.19 -13.17
CA TYR A 116 0.18 -13.93 -12.38
C TYR A 116 1.50 -14.28 -13.11
N PRO A 117 1.90 -13.48 -14.12
CA PRO A 117 3.09 -13.72 -14.94
C PRO A 117 4.42 -13.61 -14.18
N GLY A 118 4.39 -13.23 -12.91
CA GLY A 118 5.55 -13.20 -12.02
C GLY A 118 5.24 -13.72 -10.62
N ALA A 119 6.24 -13.68 -9.75
CA ALA A 119 6.12 -13.92 -8.32
C ALA A 119 6.84 -12.82 -7.54
N ILE A 120 6.29 -12.49 -6.38
CA ILE A 120 6.86 -11.54 -5.43
C ILE A 120 8.10 -12.17 -4.79
N VAL A 121 9.25 -11.53 -4.93
CA VAL A 121 10.53 -12.03 -4.42
C VAL A 121 11.08 -11.21 -3.26
N MET A 122 10.53 -10.02 -3.03
CA MET A 122 11.00 -9.07 -2.02
C MET A 122 9.95 -7.98 -1.79
N VAL A 123 9.83 -7.51 -0.55
CA VAL A 123 9.15 -6.26 -0.17
C VAL A 123 10.19 -5.14 -0.18
N ILE A 124 9.88 -4.03 -0.85
CA ILE A 124 10.77 -2.88 -1.04
C ILE A 124 10.58 -1.88 0.10
N ASP A 125 9.37 -1.37 0.25
CA ASP A 125 8.98 -0.39 1.25
C ASP A 125 7.48 -0.45 1.55
N GLU A 126 7.09 0.30 2.56
CA GLU A 126 5.69 0.59 2.89
C GLU A 126 5.48 2.11 2.89
N SER A 127 4.39 2.56 2.30
CA SER A 127 4.01 3.99 2.27
C SER A 127 3.60 4.43 3.68
N LYS A 128 4.30 5.45 4.22
CA LYS A 128 4.07 6.05 5.55
C LYS A 128 3.86 7.56 5.45
N GLY A 129 2.98 7.96 4.53
CA GLY A 129 2.64 9.35 4.21
C GLY A 129 2.87 9.70 2.74
N GLY A 130 3.20 8.69 1.92
CA GLY A 130 3.32 8.84 0.48
C GLY A 130 1.98 9.09 -0.21
N ASP A 131 0.86 8.64 0.36
CA ASP A 131 -0.48 8.70 -0.24
C ASP A 131 -1.49 9.32 0.73
N ALA A 132 -2.43 10.12 0.21
CA ALA A 132 -3.45 10.76 1.03
C ALA A 132 -4.79 11.00 0.32
N ILE A 133 -5.84 11.02 1.14
CA ILE A 133 -7.19 11.48 0.80
C ILE A 133 -7.29 12.95 1.19
N LEU A 134 -7.33 13.84 0.19
CA LEU A 134 -7.40 15.27 0.36
C LEU A 134 -8.82 15.76 0.03
N ALA A 135 -9.31 16.71 0.82
CA ALA A 135 -10.62 17.29 0.59
C ALA A 135 -10.60 18.80 0.72
N ARG A 136 -11.51 19.44 0.02
CA ARG A 136 -11.84 20.84 0.31
C ARG A 136 -12.53 20.93 1.68
N LYS A 137 -11.94 21.70 2.59
CA LYS A 137 -12.38 21.82 3.99
C LYS A 137 -13.80 22.36 4.14
N ASP A 138 -14.27 23.18 3.21
CA ASP A 138 -15.64 23.71 3.16
C ASP A 138 -16.69 22.67 2.70
N ARG A 139 -16.25 21.52 2.16
CA ARG A 139 -17.12 20.45 1.65
C ARG A 139 -17.11 19.22 2.56
N VAL A 140 -15.92 18.79 3.00
CA VAL A 140 -15.69 17.58 3.81
C VAL A 140 -14.48 17.82 4.73
N ASN A 141 -14.63 17.58 6.02
CA ASN A 141 -13.58 17.83 7.02
C ASN A 141 -13.18 16.62 7.88
N SER A 142 -13.90 15.50 7.73
CA SER A 142 -13.62 14.18 8.33
C SER A 142 -14.17 13.08 7.42
N LEU A 143 -13.76 11.83 7.65
CA LEU A 143 -14.32 10.68 6.92
C LEU A 143 -15.81 10.50 7.26
N ASP A 144 -16.23 10.73 8.50
CA ASP A 144 -17.64 10.60 8.90
C ASP A 144 -18.57 11.60 8.20
N ALA A 145 -18.06 12.76 7.76
CA ALA A 145 -18.84 13.74 6.98
C ALA A 145 -19.26 13.22 5.59
N LEU A 146 -18.69 12.09 5.15
CA LEU A 146 -19.05 11.40 3.91
C LEU A 146 -20.22 10.41 4.09
N LYS A 147 -20.54 10.01 5.33
CA LYS A 147 -21.58 9.00 5.58
C LYS A 147 -22.95 9.47 5.09
N GLY A 148 -23.56 8.66 4.22
CA GLY A 148 -24.86 8.94 3.63
C GLY A 148 -24.87 10.02 2.54
N ARG A 149 -23.72 10.58 2.16
CA ARG A 149 -23.61 11.53 1.04
C ARG A 149 -23.67 10.79 -0.29
N SER A 150 -24.19 11.46 -1.31
CA SER A 150 -24.28 10.93 -2.69
C SER A 150 -23.93 11.97 -3.76
N ASP A 151 -23.45 13.14 -3.33
CA ASP A 151 -23.16 14.31 -4.15
C ASP A 151 -21.66 14.66 -4.22
N ILE A 152 -20.79 13.79 -3.67
CA ILE A 152 -19.35 14.02 -3.57
C ILE A 152 -18.68 13.66 -4.89
N ARG A 153 -17.94 14.61 -5.48
CA ARG A 153 -17.04 14.38 -6.61
C ARG A 153 -15.67 13.95 -6.09
N VAL A 154 -15.10 12.91 -6.68
CA VAL A 154 -13.80 12.36 -6.28
C VAL A 154 -12.91 12.23 -7.51
N ALA A 155 -11.72 12.85 -7.46
CA ALA A 155 -10.69 12.74 -8.48
C ALA A 155 -9.54 11.83 -8.04
N PHE A 156 -9.10 10.91 -8.89
CA PHE A 156 -8.04 9.96 -8.57
C PHE A 156 -7.48 9.33 -9.85
N THR A 157 -6.27 8.78 -9.76
CA THR A 157 -5.69 7.93 -10.81
C THR A 157 -6.21 6.50 -10.66
N PRO A 158 -6.91 5.92 -11.65
CA PRO A 158 -7.40 4.54 -11.58
C PRO A 158 -6.29 3.55 -11.31
N ASP A 159 -6.64 2.43 -10.67
CA ASP A 159 -5.76 1.28 -10.42
C ASP A 159 -4.41 1.59 -9.73
N SER A 160 -4.28 2.78 -9.14
CA SER A 160 -3.09 3.23 -8.41
C SER A 160 -3.12 2.82 -6.93
N PRO A 161 -1.97 2.78 -6.25
CA PRO A 161 -1.89 2.56 -4.81
C PRO A 161 -2.74 3.55 -4.00
N SER A 162 -2.69 4.84 -4.38
CA SER A 162 -3.56 5.89 -3.84
C SER A 162 -5.05 5.54 -3.99
N HIS A 163 -5.49 5.02 -5.13
CA HIS A 163 -6.87 4.56 -5.29
C HIS A 163 -7.18 3.36 -4.37
N HIS A 164 -6.22 2.48 -4.09
CA HIS A 164 -6.37 1.42 -3.08
C HIS A 164 -6.58 1.98 -1.67
N LEU A 165 -5.87 3.03 -1.25
CA LEU A 165 -6.15 3.74 0.01
C LEU A 165 -7.61 4.21 0.08
N ALA A 166 -8.15 4.76 -1.02
CA ALA A 166 -9.56 5.17 -1.08
C ALA A 166 -10.52 3.98 -0.97
N LYS A 167 -10.21 2.83 -1.60
CA LYS A 167 -10.99 1.59 -1.49
C LYS A 167 -11.01 1.06 -0.06
N ALA A 168 -9.84 1.02 0.57
CA ALA A 168 -9.69 0.63 1.96
C ALA A 168 -10.48 1.54 2.90
N ALA A 169 -10.35 2.86 2.77
CA ALA A 169 -11.10 3.81 3.58
C ALA A 169 -12.62 3.67 3.37
N SER A 170 -13.07 3.46 2.12
CA SER A 170 -14.47 3.20 1.79
C SER A 170 -15.03 1.97 2.52
N GLU A 171 -14.31 0.85 2.50
CA GLU A 171 -14.70 -0.38 3.21
C GLU A 171 -14.61 -0.20 4.73
N HIS A 172 -13.45 0.23 5.22
CA HIS A 172 -13.10 0.23 6.64
C HIS A 172 -13.96 1.21 7.45
N PHE A 173 -14.41 2.32 6.85
CA PHE A 173 -15.24 3.34 7.51
C PHE A 173 -16.70 3.36 7.03
N ASN A 174 -17.07 2.47 6.10
CA ASN A 174 -18.41 2.40 5.49
C ASN A 174 -18.84 3.75 4.84
N ILE A 175 -18.01 4.25 3.92
CA ILE A 175 -18.17 5.54 3.24
C ILE A 175 -18.17 5.37 1.70
N PRO A 176 -19.16 4.67 1.11
CA PRO A 176 -19.18 4.37 -0.32
C PRO A 176 -19.17 5.61 -1.23
N SER A 177 -19.51 6.79 -0.71
CA SER A 177 -19.39 8.06 -1.43
C SER A 177 -17.95 8.43 -1.81
N LEU A 178 -16.95 7.79 -1.20
CA LEU A 178 -15.53 7.94 -1.57
C LEU A 178 -15.19 7.21 -2.88
N LEU A 179 -16.01 6.23 -3.28
CA LEU A 179 -15.93 5.53 -4.56
C LEU A 179 -17.20 5.80 -5.39
N PRO A 180 -17.44 7.05 -5.82
CA PRO A 180 -18.65 7.37 -6.55
C PRO A 180 -18.65 6.74 -7.96
N SER A 181 -19.83 6.72 -8.58
CA SER A 181 -20.05 6.24 -9.95
C SER A 181 -20.53 7.37 -10.87
N GLY A 182 -20.42 7.14 -12.18
CA GLY A 182 -20.91 8.08 -13.20
C GLY A 182 -20.20 9.44 -13.15
N ARG A 183 -20.95 10.53 -13.28
CA ARG A 183 -20.40 11.91 -13.39
C ARG A 183 -19.62 12.41 -12.16
N LEU A 184 -19.72 11.71 -11.04
CA LEU A 184 -19.04 12.06 -9.78
C LEU A 184 -17.67 11.38 -9.67
N ARG A 185 -17.42 10.33 -10.47
CA ARG A 185 -16.14 9.63 -10.60
C ARG A 185 -15.29 10.38 -11.62
N ILE A 186 -14.19 10.97 -11.18
CA ILE A 186 -13.32 11.78 -12.05
C ILE A 186 -11.95 11.10 -12.15
N GLU A 187 -11.78 10.27 -13.17
CA GLU A 187 -10.51 9.60 -13.40
C GLU A 187 -9.48 10.58 -13.98
N THR A 188 -8.25 10.51 -13.49
CA THR A 188 -7.12 11.34 -13.92
C THR A 188 -5.92 10.49 -14.33
N ASN A 189 -5.01 11.07 -15.11
CA ASN A 189 -3.72 10.46 -15.42
C ASN A 189 -2.64 11.10 -14.54
N GLY A 190 -2.42 10.54 -13.35
CA GLY A 190 -1.46 11.05 -12.37
C GLY A 190 -2.07 11.93 -11.26
N SER A 191 -1.39 11.96 -10.12
CA SER A 191 -1.80 12.72 -8.93
C SER A 191 -1.85 14.23 -9.15
N GLU A 192 -0.95 14.78 -9.98
CA GLU A 192 -0.93 16.22 -10.30
C GLU A 192 -2.26 16.68 -10.92
N LYS A 193 -2.86 15.86 -11.79
CA LYS A 193 -4.16 16.15 -12.39
C LYS A 193 -5.32 16.01 -11.41
N ALA A 194 -5.23 15.12 -10.43
CA ALA A 194 -6.21 15.04 -9.35
C ALA A 194 -6.15 16.29 -8.46
N LEU A 195 -4.94 16.74 -8.11
CA LEU A 195 -4.71 17.95 -7.34
C LEU A 195 -5.21 19.21 -8.08
N GLU A 196 -4.89 19.36 -9.36
CA GLU A 196 -5.34 20.48 -10.20
C GLU A 196 -6.88 20.62 -10.13
N LYS A 197 -7.60 19.51 -10.20
CA LYS A 197 -9.06 19.47 -10.11
C LYS A 197 -9.58 19.84 -8.72
N LEU A 198 -8.86 19.50 -7.66
CA LEU A 198 -9.23 19.85 -6.28
C LEU A 198 -9.12 21.35 -6.06
N VAL A 199 -7.96 21.91 -6.39
CA VAL A 199 -7.65 23.34 -6.23
C VAL A 199 -8.57 24.21 -7.08
N THR A 200 -8.92 23.77 -8.29
CA THR A 200 -9.87 24.50 -9.16
C THR A 200 -11.35 24.28 -8.81
N GLY A 201 -11.67 23.45 -7.81
CA GLY A 201 -13.05 23.17 -7.38
C GLY A 201 -13.87 22.29 -8.32
N GLN A 202 -13.22 21.67 -9.32
CA GLN A 202 -13.85 20.69 -10.21
C GLN A 202 -14.20 19.38 -9.48
N THR A 203 -13.51 19.07 -8.39
CA THR A 203 -13.79 17.95 -7.48
C THR A 203 -13.90 18.43 -6.03
N ASP A 204 -14.52 17.64 -5.17
CA ASP A 204 -14.61 17.90 -3.72
C ASP A 204 -13.49 17.19 -2.95
N ILE A 205 -13.06 16.03 -3.46
CA ILE A 205 -11.97 15.19 -2.94
C ILE A 205 -10.99 14.87 -4.07
N ALA A 206 -9.69 14.83 -3.75
CA ALA A 206 -8.67 14.23 -4.60
C ALA A 206 -7.86 13.20 -3.80
N ILE A 207 -7.51 12.10 -4.46
CA ILE A 207 -6.64 11.07 -3.93
C ILE A 207 -5.28 11.21 -4.61
N CYS A 208 -4.26 11.51 -3.82
CA CYS A 208 -2.97 12.01 -4.31
C CYS A 208 -1.81 11.29 -3.60
N TRP A 209 -0.64 11.31 -4.25
CA TRP A 209 0.63 10.89 -3.66
C TRP A 209 1.67 12.02 -3.67
N GLU A 210 2.79 11.86 -2.95
CA GLU A 210 3.85 12.87 -2.90
C GLU A 210 4.53 13.07 -4.28
N PRO A 211 4.91 14.31 -4.65
CA PRO A 211 4.94 15.52 -3.82
C PRO A 211 3.60 16.28 -3.73
N ASP A 212 2.53 15.80 -4.38
CA ASP A 212 1.26 16.55 -4.50
C ASP A 212 0.53 16.69 -3.18
N VAL A 213 0.67 15.71 -2.29
CA VAL A 213 0.15 15.79 -0.92
C VAL A 213 0.75 17.00 -0.21
N SER A 214 2.09 17.12 -0.22
CA SER A 214 2.78 18.27 0.35
C SER A 214 2.40 19.58 -0.37
N ARG A 215 2.28 19.58 -1.70
CA ARG A 215 1.85 20.78 -2.46
C ARG A 215 0.45 21.24 -2.07
N ALA A 216 -0.49 20.32 -1.87
CA ALA A 216 -1.88 20.64 -1.55
C ALA A 216 -2.04 21.23 -0.15
N LEU A 217 -1.29 20.72 0.84
CA LEU A 217 -1.41 21.11 2.24
C LEU A 217 -0.79 22.47 2.57
N VAL A 218 -0.22 23.17 1.58
CA VAL A 218 0.15 24.58 1.69
C VAL A 218 -1.10 25.49 1.70
N ASP A 219 -2.22 25.03 1.13
CA ASP A 219 -3.51 25.74 1.14
C ASP A 219 -4.35 25.35 2.37
N ASP A 220 -4.62 26.30 3.26
CA ASP A 220 -5.44 26.12 4.47
C ASP A 220 -6.92 25.73 4.18
N GLY A 221 -7.37 25.91 2.92
CA GLY A 221 -8.66 25.47 2.41
C GLY A 221 -8.71 23.97 2.09
N ILE A 222 -7.56 23.28 2.06
CA ILE A 222 -7.45 21.85 1.84
C ILE A 222 -7.16 21.15 3.18
N VAL A 223 -7.79 20.01 3.41
CA VAL A 223 -7.56 19.17 4.58
C VAL A 223 -7.24 17.75 4.15
N LYS A 224 -6.26 17.14 4.81
CA LYS A 224 -6.02 15.71 4.74
C LYS A 224 -7.01 14.97 5.64
N LEU A 225 -7.85 14.13 5.04
CA LEU A 225 -8.82 13.29 5.74
C LEU A 225 -8.15 12.04 6.30
N LEU A 226 -7.25 11.43 5.54
CA LEU A 226 -6.47 10.26 5.91
C LEU A 226 -5.20 10.24 5.05
N GLY A 227 -4.07 9.86 5.63
CA GLY A 227 -2.83 9.60 4.89
C GLY A 227 -2.18 8.29 5.35
N THR A 228 -1.28 7.75 4.54
CA THR A 228 -0.65 6.46 4.84
C THR A 228 0.30 6.50 6.03
N GLU A 229 0.67 7.68 6.52
CA GLU A 229 1.40 7.83 7.79
C GLU A 229 0.61 7.27 8.99
N ASP A 230 -0.71 7.22 8.87
CA ASP A 230 -1.60 6.66 9.89
C ASP A 230 -1.96 5.19 9.64
N THR A 231 -1.42 4.59 8.57
CA THR A 231 -1.77 3.23 8.13
C THR A 231 -0.66 2.20 8.35
N GLU A 232 -1.03 0.92 8.40
CA GLU A 232 -0.11 -0.22 8.45
C GLU A 232 -0.53 -1.32 7.45
N ARG A 233 0.44 -1.88 6.71
CA ARG A 233 0.25 -2.98 5.75
C ARG A 233 -0.86 -2.72 4.73
N LEU A 234 -0.98 -1.47 4.28
CA LEU A 234 -2.03 -1.07 3.35
C LEU A 234 -1.51 -0.81 1.94
N ILE A 235 -0.42 -0.04 1.84
CA ILE A 235 0.30 0.18 0.59
C ILE A 235 1.71 -0.34 0.80
N VAL A 236 1.95 -1.53 0.25
CA VAL A 236 3.21 -2.28 0.40
C VAL A 236 3.80 -2.52 -0.97
N ASP A 237 4.99 -1.98 -1.18
CA ASP A 237 5.73 -2.05 -2.43
C ASP A 237 6.55 -3.33 -2.52
N ILE A 238 6.49 -3.97 -3.68
CA ILE A 238 7.03 -5.30 -3.92
C ILE A 238 7.84 -5.33 -5.22
N LEU A 239 8.87 -6.17 -5.22
CA LEU A 239 9.58 -6.55 -6.43
C LEU A 239 9.04 -7.89 -6.94
N VAL A 240 8.54 -7.88 -8.17
CA VAL A 240 8.02 -9.06 -8.86
C VAL A 240 9.01 -9.49 -9.93
N ALA A 241 9.46 -10.74 -9.88
CA ALA A 241 10.27 -11.34 -10.94
C ALA A 241 9.37 -12.13 -11.89
N SER A 242 9.58 -12.01 -13.20
CA SER A 242 8.79 -12.81 -14.17
C SER A 242 9.03 -14.30 -13.95
N ARG A 243 8.01 -15.14 -14.21
CA ARG A 243 8.14 -16.60 -14.12
C ARG A 243 9.24 -17.12 -15.06
N ARG A 244 9.39 -16.50 -16.23
CA ARG A 244 10.47 -16.81 -17.19
C ARG A 244 11.84 -16.55 -16.58
N THR A 245 12.03 -15.40 -15.94
CA THR A 245 13.29 -15.01 -15.30
C THR A 245 13.61 -15.90 -14.11
N LEU A 246 12.61 -16.21 -13.27
CA LEU A 246 12.73 -17.14 -12.16
C LEU A 246 13.21 -18.53 -12.59
N GLN A 247 12.72 -19.04 -13.73
CA GLN A 247 13.09 -20.36 -14.23
C GLN A 247 14.43 -20.38 -14.97
N LYS A 248 14.70 -19.36 -15.80
CA LYS A 248 15.83 -19.37 -16.74
C LYS A 248 17.10 -18.69 -16.22
N LYS A 249 16.96 -17.75 -15.27
CA LYS A 249 18.05 -16.93 -14.74
C LYS A 249 17.93 -16.70 -13.22
N PRO A 250 17.73 -17.74 -12.38
CA PRO A 250 17.57 -17.57 -10.93
C PRO A 250 18.79 -16.89 -10.27
N GLU A 251 20.00 -17.11 -10.78
CA GLU A 251 21.21 -16.46 -10.29
C GLU A 251 21.20 -14.94 -10.49
N MET A 252 20.53 -14.47 -11.54
CA MET A 252 20.36 -13.04 -11.83
C MET A 252 19.40 -12.40 -10.81
N VAL A 253 18.30 -13.09 -10.47
CA VAL A 253 17.36 -12.68 -9.41
C VAL A 253 18.08 -12.60 -8.07
N GLN A 254 18.82 -13.65 -7.72
CA GLN A 254 19.58 -13.71 -6.48
C GLN A 254 20.59 -12.56 -6.36
N LEU A 255 21.29 -12.25 -7.47
CA LEU A 255 22.28 -11.17 -7.54
C LEU A 255 21.64 -9.80 -7.34
N LEU A 256 20.51 -9.53 -8.02
CA LEU A 256 19.79 -8.26 -7.91
C LEU A 256 19.34 -8.01 -6.47
N ILE A 257 18.70 -9.01 -5.83
CA ILE A 257 18.22 -8.93 -4.45
C ILE A 257 19.39 -8.69 -3.48
N ASN A 258 20.49 -9.42 -3.63
CA ASN A 258 21.68 -9.25 -2.78
C ASN A 258 22.29 -7.84 -2.91
N ASN A 259 22.42 -7.33 -4.15
CA ASN A 259 22.95 -5.99 -4.37
C ASN A 259 22.00 -4.90 -3.87
N TYR A 260 20.68 -5.06 -4.04
CA TYR A 260 19.68 -4.16 -3.50
C TYR A 260 19.86 -3.96 -2.00
N PHE A 261 19.89 -5.05 -1.21
CA PHE A 261 20.04 -4.93 0.24
C PHE A 261 21.39 -4.37 0.69
N ARG A 262 22.47 -4.64 -0.05
CA ARG A 262 23.80 -4.03 0.21
C ARG A 262 23.78 -2.53 -0.02
N VAL A 263 23.12 -2.07 -1.09
CA VAL A 263 22.98 -0.65 -1.42
C VAL A 263 22.05 0.04 -0.43
N LEU A 264 20.92 -0.58 -0.09
CA LEU A 264 20.01 -0.07 0.95
C LEU A 264 20.74 0.10 2.29
N LYS A 265 21.51 -0.91 2.71
CA LYS A 265 22.35 -0.80 3.92
C LYS A 265 23.33 0.36 3.83
N LYS A 266 24.00 0.55 2.69
CA LYS A 266 24.92 1.68 2.49
C LYS A 266 24.22 3.02 2.68
N TYR A 267 23.06 3.23 2.08
CA TYR A 267 22.31 4.48 2.22
C TYR A 267 21.76 4.71 3.63
N ARG A 268 21.37 3.63 4.32
CA ARG A 268 20.95 3.70 5.73
C ARG A 268 22.10 4.13 6.63
N ASP A 269 23.29 3.56 6.42
CA ASP A 269 24.47 3.84 7.23
C ASP A 269 25.10 5.20 6.88
N ASP A 270 24.95 5.68 5.64
CA ASP A 270 25.38 7.01 5.17
C ASP A 270 24.19 7.83 4.66
N ARG A 271 23.43 8.38 5.60
CA ARG A 271 22.25 9.21 5.29
C ARG A 271 22.59 10.48 4.53
N LYS A 272 23.81 11.02 4.64
CA LYS A 272 24.22 12.22 3.89
C LYS A 272 24.33 11.91 2.41
N LEU A 273 24.90 10.75 2.07
CA LEU A 273 24.97 10.26 0.70
C LEU A 273 23.59 10.04 0.10
N LEU A 274 22.67 9.43 0.86
CA LEU A 274 21.28 9.24 0.44
C LEU A 274 20.63 10.59 0.09
N LEU A 275 20.68 11.55 1.02
CA LEU A 275 20.07 12.87 0.82
C LEU A 275 20.64 13.55 -0.42
N LYS A 276 21.97 13.53 -0.59
CA LYS A 276 22.62 14.12 -1.75
C LYS A 276 22.13 13.49 -3.06
N HIS A 277 22.12 12.17 -3.17
CA HIS A 277 21.73 11.53 -4.43
C HIS A 277 20.24 11.70 -4.74
N VAL A 278 19.37 11.74 -3.71
CA VAL A 278 17.95 12.04 -3.90
C VAL A 278 17.74 13.51 -4.30
N GLU A 279 18.50 14.45 -3.75
CA GLU A 279 18.51 15.85 -4.20
C GLU A 279 18.92 15.96 -5.67
N ASP A 280 20.00 15.29 -6.07
CA ASP A 280 20.51 15.27 -7.44
C ASP A 280 19.48 14.70 -8.44
N GLU A 281 18.68 13.71 -8.02
CA GLU A 281 17.64 13.10 -8.86
C GLU A 281 16.35 13.94 -8.95
N THR A 282 15.93 14.52 -7.82
CA THR A 282 14.62 15.21 -7.73
C THR A 282 14.71 16.71 -7.96
N ASN A 283 15.90 17.30 -7.88
CA ASN A 283 16.12 18.75 -7.83
C ASN A 283 15.37 19.48 -6.71
N LEU A 284 14.96 18.76 -5.65
CA LEU A 284 14.29 19.33 -4.48
C LEU A 284 15.30 19.84 -3.46
N SER A 285 14.87 20.81 -2.64
CA SER A 285 15.67 21.26 -1.49
C SER A 285 15.85 20.15 -0.45
N ASN A 286 16.95 20.20 0.32
CA ASN A 286 17.20 19.26 1.42
C ASN A 286 16.01 19.07 2.36
N LYS A 287 15.35 20.18 2.73
CA LYS A 287 14.19 20.15 3.62
C LYS A 287 13.02 19.38 3.00
N ALA A 288 12.75 19.60 1.71
CA ALA A 288 11.70 18.90 0.99
C ALA A 288 12.03 17.40 0.85
N VAL A 289 13.28 17.05 0.51
CA VAL A 289 13.74 15.66 0.45
C VAL A 289 13.60 14.97 1.80
N VAL A 290 14.06 15.60 2.89
CA VAL A 290 13.93 15.04 4.24
C VAL A 290 12.46 14.82 4.60
N SER A 291 11.55 15.72 4.21
CA SER A 291 10.12 15.56 4.45
C SER A 291 9.55 14.38 3.66
N MET A 292 9.84 14.32 2.36
CA MET A 292 9.38 13.26 1.46
C MET A 292 9.89 11.88 1.91
N LEU A 293 11.15 11.77 2.32
CA LEU A 293 11.74 10.51 2.81
C LEU A 293 11.14 10.02 4.14
N LYS A 294 10.40 10.85 4.89
CA LYS A 294 9.64 10.36 6.05
C LYS A 294 8.43 9.53 5.62
N GLY A 295 7.94 9.74 4.40
CA GLY A 295 6.82 9.01 3.80
C GLY A 295 7.15 7.58 3.37
N ILE A 296 8.38 7.12 3.59
CA ILE A 296 8.89 5.84 3.10
C ILE A 296 9.45 5.03 4.26
N GLN A 297 8.96 3.81 4.42
CA GLN A 297 9.55 2.82 5.31
C GLN A 297 10.19 1.70 4.50
N TRP A 298 11.46 1.87 4.10
CA TRP A 298 12.20 0.81 3.41
C TRP A 298 12.33 -0.43 4.29
N VAL A 299 11.98 -1.58 3.70
CA VAL A 299 12.09 -2.88 4.37
C VAL A 299 13.48 -3.45 4.13
N ASN A 300 14.23 -3.61 5.21
CA ASN A 300 15.58 -4.16 5.11
C ASN A 300 15.57 -5.70 4.95
N PHE A 301 16.76 -6.31 4.81
CA PHE A 301 16.88 -7.75 4.60
C PHE A 301 16.31 -8.60 5.74
N SER A 302 16.64 -8.28 6.99
CA SER A 302 16.15 -9.02 8.16
C SER A 302 14.65 -8.84 8.31
N GLU A 303 14.12 -7.65 8.03
CA GLU A 303 12.67 -7.43 8.03
C GLU A 303 11.96 -8.21 6.92
N ASN A 304 12.51 -8.24 5.71
CA ASN A 304 11.99 -9.07 4.62
C ASN A 304 11.89 -10.54 5.07
N CYS A 305 12.94 -11.07 5.69
CA CYS A 305 12.93 -12.42 6.22
C CYS A 305 11.90 -12.59 7.35
N GLU A 306 12.08 -11.87 8.45
CA GLU A 306 11.41 -12.16 9.73
C GLU A 306 9.98 -11.61 9.81
N LYS A 307 9.67 -10.49 9.13
CA LYS A 307 8.37 -9.80 9.25
C LYS A 307 7.44 -10.04 8.07
N TRP A 308 7.99 -10.29 6.88
CA TRP A 308 7.21 -10.34 5.64
C TRP A 308 7.09 -11.74 5.07
N PHE A 309 8.17 -12.52 5.06
CA PHE A 309 8.22 -13.84 4.44
C PHE A 309 8.25 -15.01 5.44
N GLY A 310 8.15 -14.77 6.76
CA GLY A 310 8.14 -15.85 7.75
C GLY A 310 9.46 -16.66 7.85
N ILE A 311 10.59 -16.07 7.47
CA ILE A 311 11.91 -16.72 7.46
C ILE A 311 12.64 -16.37 8.76
N ALA A 312 12.78 -17.35 9.66
CA ALA A 312 13.57 -17.21 10.87
C ALA A 312 14.32 -18.50 11.23
N ALA A 313 15.29 -18.37 12.15
CA ALA A 313 15.98 -19.54 12.69
C ALA A 313 15.03 -20.42 13.52
N PRO A 314 15.28 -21.74 13.64
CA PRO A 314 14.45 -22.62 14.45
C PRO A 314 14.25 -22.10 15.88
N GLY A 315 13.00 -22.01 16.32
CA GLY A 315 12.63 -21.51 17.65
C GLY A 315 12.54 -20.00 17.79
N GLN A 316 12.77 -19.23 16.72
CA GLN A 316 12.49 -17.79 16.68
C GLN A 316 11.10 -17.52 16.12
N PHE A 317 10.48 -16.44 16.61
CA PHE A 317 9.23 -15.93 16.05
C PHE A 317 9.50 -15.23 14.71
N SER A 318 8.58 -15.41 13.77
CA SER A 318 8.49 -14.66 12.52
C SER A 318 7.03 -14.42 12.18
N ASP A 319 6.80 -13.47 11.29
CA ASP A 319 5.49 -13.05 10.81
C ASP A 319 5.42 -13.20 9.28
N GLU A 320 4.22 -13.46 8.78
CA GLU A 320 3.90 -13.64 7.36
C GLU A 320 3.19 -12.40 6.83
N GLY A 321 3.73 -11.21 7.14
CA GLY A 321 3.06 -9.94 6.84
C GLY A 321 2.73 -9.73 5.37
N LEU A 322 3.49 -10.34 4.45
CA LEU A 322 3.16 -10.27 3.01
C LEU A 322 1.91 -11.09 2.68
N VAL A 323 1.75 -12.28 3.26
CA VAL A 323 0.58 -13.13 3.09
C VAL A 323 -0.66 -12.42 3.62
N ASP A 324 -0.58 -11.87 4.83
CA ASP A 324 -1.65 -11.06 5.42
C ASP A 324 -2.04 -9.89 4.52
N THR A 325 -1.05 -9.18 3.99
CA THR A 325 -1.26 -8.04 3.09
C THR A 325 -1.94 -8.46 1.78
N ILE A 326 -1.54 -9.59 1.19
CA ILE A 326 -2.17 -10.15 -0.03
C ILE A 326 -3.65 -10.45 0.23
N ILE A 327 -3.95 -11.13 1.34
CA ILE A 327 -5.32 -11.52 1.71
C ILE A 327 -6.17 -10.26 1.97
N ALA A 328 -5.66 -9.30 2.75
CA ALA A 328 -6.34 -8.06 3.06
C ALA A 328 -6.62 -7.24 1.78
N SER A 329 -5.61 -7.09 0.91
CA SER A 329 -5.73 -6.36 -0.35
C SER A 329 -6.75 -7.00 -1.28
N ALA A 330 -6.72 -8.33 -1.43
CA ALA A 330 -7.70 -9.08 -2.23
C ALA A 330 -9.13 -8.84 -1.73
N ARG A 331 -9.34 -8.92 -0.41
CA ARG A 331 -10.67 -8.66 0.19
C ARG A 331 -11.15 -7.23 -0.04
N ILE A 332 -10.26 -6.24 0.06
CA ILE A 332 -10.60 -4.83 -0.22
C ILE A 332 -11.02 -4.66 -1.69
N LEU A 333 -10.29 -5.27 -2.62
CA LEU A 333 -10.60 -5.21 -4.06
C LEU A 333 -11.92 -5.93 -4.39
N GLU A 334 -12.20 -7.08 -3.78
CA GLU A 334 -13.50 -7.77 -3.89
C GLU A 334 -14.64 -6.90 -3.36
N ASN A 335 -14.48 -6.31 -2.17
CA ASN A 335 -15.50 -5.45 -1.56
C ASN A 335 -15.72 -4.13 -2.34
N ALA A 336 -14.69 -3.65 -3.03
CA ALA A 336 -14.77 -2.51 -3.94
C ALA A 336 -15.44 -2.86 -5.29
N GLY A 337 -15.65 -4.15 -5.57
CA GLY A 337 -16.28 -4.63 -6.80
C GLY A 337 -15.32 -4.81 -7.98
N ASP A 338 -14.00 -4.76 -7.76
CA ASP A 338 -13.00 -5.03 -8.81
C ASP A 338 -13.01 -6.51 -9.21
N PHE A 339 -13.36 -7.40 -8.28
CA PHE A 339 -13.49 -8.83 -8.51
C PHE A 339 -14.80 -9.38 -7.92
N SER A 340 -15.41 -10.35 -8.60
CA SER A 340 -16.62 -11.03 -8.12
C SER A 340 -16.34 -12.18 -7.12
N ARG A 341 -15.07 -12.55 -6.97
CA ARG A 341 -14.54 -13.59 -6.07
C ARG A 341 -13.05 -13.34 -5.87
N SER A 342 -12.45 -14.03 -4.91
CA SER A 342 -11.01 -14.02 -4.68
C SER A 342 -10.18 -14.07 -5.96
N PRO A 343 -9.34 -13.05 -6.22
CA PRO A 343 -8.40 -13.04 -7.33
C PRO A 343 -7.15 -13.89 -7.04
N ILE A 344 -6.99 -14.42 -5.82
CA ILE A 344 -5.82 -15.21 -5.41
C ILE A 344 -5.92 -16.61 -6.03
N PRO A 345 -4.87 -17.14 -6.70
CA PRO A 345 -4.94 -18.47 -7.32
C PRO A 345 -5.20 -19.57 -6.30
N ASP A 346 -6.30 -20.30 -6.46
CA ASP A 346 -6.74 -21.38 -5.55
C ASP A 346 -6.84 -20.95 -4.07
N ASP A 347 -7.09 -19.66 -3.82
CA ASP A 347 -7.08 -19.05 -2.47
C ASP A 347 -5.76 -19.26 -1.70
N ASP A 348 -4.67 -19.51 -2.43
CA ASP A 348 -3.34 -19.76 -1.91
C ASP A 348 -2.39 -18.59 -2.26
N PRO A 349 -2.13 -17.66 -1.32
CA PRO A 349 -1.24 -16.52 -1.56
C PRO A 349 0.21 -16.94 -1.82
N TYR A 350 0.63 -18.13 -1.37
CA TYR A 350 1.99 -18.62 -1.61
C TYR A 350 2.27 -18.84 -3.08
N ARG A 351 1.24 -19.10 -3.90
CA ARG A 351 1.38 -19.29 -5.35
C ARG A 351 1.90 -18.06 -6.08
N ILE A 352 1.79 -16.87 -5.47
CA ILE A 352 2.26 -15.62 -6.07
C ILE A 352 3.50 -15.04 -5.37
N THR A 353 4.09 -15.76 -4.43
CA THR A 353 5.34 -15.40 -3.72
C THR A 353 6.47 -16.39 -4.03
N ASN A 354 7.72 -15.99 -3.76
CA ASN A 354 8.88 -16.86 -3.82
C ASN A 354 9.96 -16.43 -2.81
N SER A 355 9.94 -17.02 -1.62
CA SER A 355 10.87 -16.77 -0.50
C SER A 355 12.27 -17.34 -0.70
N SER A 356 12.46 -18.28 -1.64
CA SER A 356 13.68 -19.10 -1.73
C SER A 356 14.97 -18.29 -1.90
N PHE A 357 14.91 -17.13 -2.57
CA PHE A 357 16.06 -16.24 -2.73
C PHE A 357 16.47 -15.56 -1.42
N LEU A 358 15.49 -15.23 -0.56
CA LEU A 358 15.73 -14.67 0.76
C LEU A 358 16.23 -15.75 1.71
N GLU A 359 15.62 -16.94 1.69
CA GLU A 359 16.07 -18.11 2.46
C GLU A 359 17.52 -18.47 2.15
N SER A 360 17.89 -18.47 0.86
CA SER A 360 19.28 -18.75 0.42
C SER A 360 20.26 -17.70 0.98
N LEU A 361 19.91 -16.42 0.97
CA LEU A 361 20.74 -15.36 1.55
C LEU A 361 20.82 -15.47 3.07
N PHE A 362 19.71 -15.79 3.72
CA PHE A 362 19.62 -15.92 5.18
C PHE A 362 20.51 -17.06 5.67
N ALA A 363 20.43 -18.23 5.03
CA ALA A 363 21.29 -19.37 5.33
C ALA A 363 22.78 -19.04 5.12
N LYS A 364 23.15 -18.32 4.04
CA LYS A 364 24.53 -17.87 3.80
C LYS A 364 25.01 -16.84 4.83
N GLY A 365 24.10 -15.99 5.32
CA GLY A 365 24.38 -15.02 6.37
C GLY A 365 24.71 -15.70 7.69
N LEU A 366 23.90 -16.69 8.10
CA LEU A 366 24.17 -17.54 9.27
C LEU A 366 25.48 -18.31 9.16
N ALA A 367 25.88 -18.70 7.95
CA ALA A 367 27.16 -19.38 7.68
C ALA A 367 28.39 -18.44 7.62
N GLY A 368 28.25 -17.15 7.97
CA GLY A 368 29.38 -16.24 8.17
C GLY A 368 29.81 -15.37 6.98
N SER A 369 29.07 -15.35 5.86
CA SER A 369 29.37 -14.48 4.70
C SER A 369 28.65 -13.12 4.73
N PHE A 370 27.73 -12.93 5.68
CA PHE A 370 27.28 -11.61 6.12
C PHE A 370 27.61 -11.51 7.60
N THR A 371 28.65 -10.74 7.96
CA THR A 371 28.71 -10.20 9.31
C THR A 371 27.54 -9.23 9.44
N VAL A 372 26.41 -9.73 9.94
CA VAL A 372 25.45 -8.87 10.63
C VAL A 372 26.29 -8.26 11.74
N ALA A 373 26.60 -6.97 11.64
CA ALA A 373 27.14 -6.26 12.78
C ALA A 373 26.17 -6.56 13.92
N THR A 374 26.67 -7.18 14.98
CA THR A 374 26.03 -7.24 16.29
C THR A 374 25.98 -5.82 16.86
N GLY A 375 25.31 -4.93 16.14
CA GLY A 375 24.94 -3.59 16.56
C GLY A 375 23.53 -3.69 17.10
N SER A 376 23.42 -3.75 18.41
CA SER A 376 22.31 -3.26 19.23
C SER A 376 21.07 -2.80 18.45
N ASN A 377 20.25 -3.75 18.02
CA ASN A 377 18.81 -3.54 17.83
C ASN A 377 18.04 -4.68 18.51
N ALA A 378 18.56 -5.16 19.64
CA ALA A 378 17.83 -5.93 20.65
C ALA A 378 16.79 -5.04 21.38
N GLY A 379 15.98 -4.31 20.62
CA GLY A 379 15.06 -3.29 21.12
C GLY A 379 13.75 -3.17 20.34
N ASN A 380 13.70 -3.56 19.06
CA ASN A 380 12.43 -3.72 18.38
C ASN A 380 11.98 -5.18 18.52
N ALA A 381 11.46 -5.51 19.70
CA ALA A 381 10.52 -6.62 19.81
C ALA A 381 9.48 -6.49 18.68
N PHE A 382 8.95 -7.61 18.17
CA PHE A 382 7.83 -7.59 17.24
C PHE A 382 6.69 -6.78 17.88
N VAL A 383 6.54 -5.50 17.53
CA VAL A 383 5.42 -4.69 17.98
C VAL A 383 4.33 -4.89 16.94
N ASN A 384 3.39 -5.78 17.25
CA ASN A 384 2.13 -5.89 16.53
C ASN A 384 1.48 -4.49 16.46
N SER A 385 0.90 -4.10 15.33
CA SER A 385 0.30 -2.76 15.16
C SER A 385 -0.74 -2.44 16.25
N LEU A 386 -1.38 -3.47 16.80
CA LEU A 386 -2.32 -3.37 17.92
C LEU A 386 -1.67 -3.07 19.28
N GLU A 387 -0.40 -3.43 19.46
CA GLU A 387 0.36 -3.31 20.72
C GLU A 387 1.14 -1.99 20.84
N THR A 388 0.95 -1.08 19.88
CA THR A 388 1.50 0.29 19.91
C THR A 388 1.17 0.96 21.25
N ARG A 389 2.20 1.52 21.90
CA ARG A 389 2.08 2.16 23.22
C ARG A 389 1.76 3.63 23.07
N PHE A 390 0.86 4.09 23.94
CA PHE A 390 0.36 5.45 23.94
C PHE A 390 0.59 6.11 25.30
N SER A 391 0.96 7.39 25.28
CA SER A 391 1.02 8.18 26.51
C SER A 391 -0.38 8.38 27.11
N PRO A 392 -0.53 8.39 28.44
CA PRO A 392 -1.82 8.64 29.08
C PRO A 392 -2.32 10.06 28.76
N LEU A 393 -3.62 10.19 28.50
CA LEU A 393 -4.29 11.49 28.29
C LEU A 393 -5.33 11.74 29.40
N ASN A 394 -5.44 12.99 29.83
CA ASN A 394 -6.49 13.45 30.74
C ASN A 394 -7.79 13.79 30.00
N GLY A 395 -8.87 14.07 30.72
CA GLY A 395 -10.19 14.31 30.12
C GLY A 395 -10.25 15.54 29.18
N LYS A 396 -9.45 16.58 29.41
CA LYS A 396 -9.39 17.74 28.49
C LYS A 396 -8.67 17.38 27.19
N GLU A 397 -7.58 16.61 27.29
CA GLU A 397 -6.82 16.14 26.13
C GLU A 397 -7.66 15.19 25.27
N TRP A 398 -8.41 14.26 25.87
CA TRP A 398 -9.36 13.40 25.16
C TRP A 398 -10.43 14.21 24.39
N ASN A 399 -10.95 15.27 25.01
CA ASN A 399 -11.94 16.15 24.38
C ASN A 399 -11.36 17.04 23.28
N ALA A 400 -10.04 17.22 23.25
CA ALA A 400 -9.35 18.02 22.23
C ALA A 400 -8.96 17.20 20.99
N LEU A 401 -9.06 15.87 21.04
CA LEU A 401 -8.76 15.01 19.90
C LEU A 401 -9.69 15.29 18.73
N LYS A 402 -9.13 15.23 17.52
CA LYS A 402 -9.91 15.33 16.29
C LYS A 402 -10.36 13.95 15.84
N GLU A 403 -11.68 13.74 15.77
CA GLU A 403 -12.24 12.52 15.19
C GLU A 403 -11.94 12.46 13.68
N VAL A 404 -11.35 11.35 13.26
CA VAL A 404 -10.97 11.08 11.86
C VAL A 404 -12.11 10.36 11.16
N GLY A 405 -12.61 9.30 11.77
CA GLY A 405 -13.73 8.53 11.25
C GLY A 405 -14.13 7.37 12.18
N THR A 406 -15.37 6.94 12.05
CA THR A 406 -15.91 5.80 12.79
C THR A 406 -15.79 4.53 11.96
N LEU A 407 -15.03 3.54 12.46
CA LEU A 407 -14.84 2.25 11.83
C LEU A 407 -16.17 1.53 11.60
N ARG A 408 -16.22 0.74 10.53
CA ARG A 408 -17.31 -0.17 10.24
C ARG A 408 -17.31 -1.28 11.30
N VAL A 409 -18.38 -1.31 12.08
CA VAL A 409 -18.64 -2.34 13.09
C VAL A 409 -20.08 -2.82 12.86
N ASP A 410 -20.24 -4.13 12.65
CA ASP A 410 -21.57 -4.72 12.61
C ASP A 410 -22.23 -4.63 14.01
N PRO A 411 -23.56 -4.73 14.14
CA PRO A 411 -24.21 -4.55 15.43
C PRO A 411 -23.70 -5.53 16.50
N ILE A 412 -23.13 -4.99 17.58
CA ILE A 412 -22.75 -5.74 18.77
C ILE A 412 -24.00 -5.94 19.64
N VAL A 413 -24.40 -7.19 19.84
CA VAL A 413 -25.65 -7.53 20.52
C VAL A 413 -25.38 -7.84 21.98
N PHE A 414 -26.10 -7.15 22.87
CA PHE A 414 -26.08 -7.45 24.30
C PHE A 414 -27.43 -8.02 24.71
N GLN A 415 -27.41 -9.05 25.55
CA GLN A 415 -28.63 -9.52 26.19
C GLN A 415 -29.21 -8.41 27.08
N GLN A 416 -30.53 -8.44 27.28
CA GLN A 416 -31.21 -7.41 28.04
C GLN A 416 -30.67 -7.35 29.47
N GLY A 417 -30.24 -6.16 29.92
CA GLY A 417 -29.69 -5.96 31.26
C GLY A 417 -28.28 -6.51 31.47
N THR A 418 -27.63 -7.08 30.46
CA THR A 418 -26.26 -7.60 30.57
C THR A 418 -25.25 -6.73 29.83
N THR A 419 -23.99 -6.88 30.23
CA THR A 419 -22.80 -6.25 29.63
C THR A 419 -21.83 -7.30 29.09
N GLU A 420 -22.23 -8.57 29.06
CA GLU A 420 -21.39 -9.67 28.59
C GLU A 420 -21.42 -9.77 27.06
N LEU A 421 -20.24 -9.89 26.46
CA LEU A 421 -20.09 -10.18 25.04
C LEU A 421 -20.23 -11.69 24.82
N ASP A 422 -21.30 -12.08 24.14
CA ASP A 422 -21.47 -13.46 23.67
C ASP A 422 -20.48 -13.80 22.54
N LEU A 423 -20.43 -15.08 22.13
CA LEU A 423 -19.51 -15.54 21.10
C LEU A 423 -19.74 -14.86 19.74
N ILE A 424 -20.98 -14.49 19.43
CA ILE A 424 -21.33 -13.82 18.16
C ILE A 424 -20.78 -12.39 18.18
N SER A 425 -21.01 -11.68 19.27
CA SER A 425 -20.53 -10.30 19.48
C SER A 425 -19.02 -10.21 19.55
N LYS A 426 -18.35 -11.22 20.12
CA LYS A 426 -16.89 -11.34 20.06
C LYS A 426 -16.39 -11.40 18.62
N LYS A 427 -16.95 -12.27 17.78
CA LYS A 427 -16.58 -12.34 16.34
C LYS A 427 -16.78 -11.01 15.59
N VAL A 428 -17.81 -10.24 15.96
CA VAL A 428 -18.02 -8.90 15.41
C VAL A 428 -16.90 -7.95 15.83
N VAL A 429 -16.50 -7.98 17.10
CA VAL A 429 -15.34 -7.20 17.58
C VAL A 429 -14.05 -7.67 16.90
N ASP A 430 -13.83 -8.98 16.75
CA ASP A 430 -12.67 -9.55 16.07
C ASP A 430 -12.58 -9.03 14.62
N SER A 431 -13.72 -8.99 13.92
CA SER A 431 -13.79 -8.45 12.56
C SER A 431 -13.50 -6.94 12.49
N ALA A 432 -13.85 -6.18 13.53
CA ALA A 432 -13.49 -4.77 13.64
C ALA A 432 -11.99 -4.59 13.94
N VAL A 433 -11.39 -5.52 14.70
CA VAL A 433 -9.95 -5.53 14.99
C VAL A 433 -9.13 -5.75 13.72
N GLU A 434 -9.57 -6.64 12.81
CA GLU A 434 -8.89 -6.82 11.52
C GLU A 434 -8.76 -5.50 10.74
N ARG A 435 -9.77 -4.61 10.83
CA ARG A 435 -9.69 -3.27 10.25
C ARG A 435 -8.81 -2.34 11.08
N LEU A 436 -8.92 -2.40 12.40
CA LEU A 436 -8.15 -1.55 13.33
C LEU A 436 -6.64 -1.78 13.24
N LYS A 437 -6.19 -3.00 12.88
CA LYS A 437 -4.78 -3.34 12.65
C LYS A 437 -4.12 -2.44 11.61
N HIS A 438 -4.89 -1.96 10.63
CA HIS A 438 -4.40 -1.05 9.59
C HIS A 438 -4.24 0.39 10.07
N TYR A 439 -4.61 0.74 11.31
CA TYR A 439 -4.60 2.12 11.79
C TYR A 439 -3.91 2.28 13.16
N PRO A 440 -2.62 1.92 13.30
CA PRO A 440 -1.94 1.85 14.59
C PRO A 440 -1.84 3.18 15.32
N ASN A 441 -1.82 4.31 14.60
CA ASN A 441 -1.48 5.63 15.15
C ASN A 441 -2.68 6.39 15.74
N PHE A 442 -3.90 5.88 15.55
CA PHE A 442 -5.09 6.51 16.12
C PHE A 442 -5.43 5.99 17.52
N ARG A 443 -5.92 6.92 18.35
CA ARG A 443 -6.68 6.60 19.56
C ARG A 443 -8.06 6.07 19.16
N VAL A 444 -8.65 5.25 20.03
CA VAL A 444 -9.97 4.64 19.79
C VAL A 444 -10.95 5.10 20.88
N ILE A 445 -11.94 5.88 20.48
CA ILE A 445 -13.06 6.28 21.33
C ILE A 445 -14.20 5.26 21.12
N ILE A 446 -14.52 4.53 22.17
CA ILE A 446 -15.57 3.50 22.19
C ILE A 446 -16.85 4.14 22.73
N LYS A 447 -17.79 4.39 21.82
CA LYS A 447 -19.04 5.11 22.13
C LYS A 447 -20.18 4.11 22.26
N GLY A 448 -20.74 4.01 23.45
CA GLY A 448 -21.93 3.19 23.71
C GLY A 448 -23.22 4.00 23.56
N HIS A 449 -24.24 3.38 22.99
CA HIS A 449 -25.59 3.95 22.86
C HIS A 449 -26.67 2.95 23.28
N THR A 450 -27.78 3.47 23.80
CA THR A 450 -29.03 2.74 24.03
C THR A 450 -30.12 3.21 23.07
N ASP A 451 -31.32 2.67 23.21
CA ASP A 451 -32.49 3.31 22.62
C ASP A 451 -32.92 4.57 23.40
N VAL A 452 -33.90 5.31 22.87
CA VAL A 452 -34.40 6.58 23.43
C VAL A 452 -35.44 6.46 24.54
N ARG A 453 -35.75 5.23 25.00
CA ARG A 453 -36.78 4.97 26.03
C ARG A 453 -36.14 4.69 27.37
N GLY A 454 -36.91 4.84 28.44
CA GLY A 454 -36.47 4.55 29.81
C GLY A 454 -35.78 5.73 30.49
N ASP A 455 -35.14 5.46 31.63
CA ASP A 455 -34.46 6.47 32.41
C ASP A 455 -33.12 6.86 31.76
N SER A 456 -32.92 8.16 31.54
CA SER A 456 -31.73 8.68 30.84
C SER A 456 -30.43 8.38 31.60
N LYS A 457 -30.42 8.48 32.95
CA LYS A 457 -29.20 8.22 33.74
C LYS A 457 -28.83 6.74 33.71
N GLN A 458 -29.81 5.85 33.82
CA GLN A 458 -29.60 4.41 33.69
C GLN A 458 -29.11 4.03 32.29
N ASN A 459 -29.66 4.66 31.25
CA ASN A 459 -29.24 4.43 29.87
C ASN A 459 -27.79 4.86 29.61
N VAL A 460 -27.38 6.02 30.15
CA VAL A 460 -25.99 6.48 30.07
C VAL A 460 -25.05 5.46 30.74
N MET A 461 -25.38 5.00 31.95
CA MET A 461 -24.59 3.99 32.67
C MET A 461 -24.50 2.67 31.90
N LEU A 462 -25.64 2.13 31.45
CA LEU A 462 -25.70 0.88 30.68
C LEU A 462 -24.89 0.98 29.38
N SER A 463 -25.01 2.09 28.65
CA SER A 463 -24.24 2.29 27.42
C SER A 463 -22.74 2.35 27.68
N LYS A 464 -22.31 2.99 28.78
CA LYS A 464 -20.92 3.05 29.19
C LYS A 464 -20.39 1.66 29.56
N ASP A 465 -21.14 0.89 30.33
CA ASP A 465 -20.70 -0.45 30.77
C ASP A 465 -20.55 -1.42 29.60
N ARG A 466 -21.40 -1.30 28.58
CA ARG A 466 -21.30 -2.07 27.33
C ARG A 466 -20.08 -1.68 26.51
N ALA A 467 -19.81 -0.39 26.38
CA ALA A 467 -18.60 0.10 25.73
C ALA A 467 -17.32 -0.32 26.50
N ASP A 468 -17.37 -0.33 27.83
CA ASP A 468 -16.28 -0.82 28.68
C ASP A 468 -16.04 -2.32 28.50
N ALA A 469 -17.08 -3.13 28.33
CA ALA A 469 -16.93 -4.55 28.03
C ALA A 469 -16.17 -4.79 26.71
N VAL A 470 -16.43 -3.98 25.67
CA VAL A 470 -15.67 -4.00 24.42
C VAL A 470 -14.23 -3.57 24.65
N ALA A 471 -14.00 -2.48 25.39
CA ALA A 471 -12.65 -1.99 25.71
C ALA A 471 -11.81 -3.05 26.46
N ARG A 472 -12.40 -3.70 27.46
CA ARG A 472 -11.74 -4.79 28.21
C ARG A 472 -11.42 -5.98 27.31
N TYR A 473 -12.32 -6.34 26.40
CA TYR A 473 -12.09 -7.42 25.45
C TYR A 473 -10.90 -7.10 24.52
N LEU A 474 -10.86 -5.89 23.96
CA LEU A 474 -9.75 -5.39 23.13
C LEU A 474 -8.42 -5.41 23.89
N ASN A 475 -8.41 -4.96 25.14
CA ASN A 475 -7.20 -4.92 25.96
C ASN A 475 -6.71 -6.33 26.36
N ILE A 476 -7.60 -7.24 26.78
CA ILE A 476 -7.21 -8.56 27.29
C ILE A 476 -6.82 -9.51 26.17
N VAL A 477 -7.58 -9.54 25.07
CA VAL A 477 -7.40 -10.53 23.99
C VAL A 477 -6.36 -10.07 22.98
N TYR A 478 -6.39 -8.78 22.62
CA TYR A 478 -5.53 -8.22 21.57
C TYR A 478 -4.39 -7.36 22.13
N GLN A 479 -4.26 -7.27 23.46
CA GLN A 479 -3.21 -6.51 24.14
C GLN A 479 -3.15 -5.03 23.73
N ILE A 480 -4.26 -4.49 23.23
CA ILE A 480 -4.36 -3.08 22.87
C ILE A 480 -4.14 -2.24 24.12
N ASP A 481 -3.20 -1.29 24.04
CA ASP A 481 -2.82 -0.45 25.15
C ASP A 481 -4.06 0.29 25.72
N SER A 482 -4.23 0.24 27.04
CA SER A 482 -5.40 0.86 27.68
C SER A 482 -5.42 2.37 27.49
N ASN A 483 -4.25 3.00 27.36
CA ASN A 483 -4.15 4.41 27.03
C ASN A 483 -4.65 4.72 25.61
N ARG A 484 -4.65 3.77 24.68
CA ARG A 484 -5.22 3.95 23.33
C ARG A 484 -6.75 4.04 23.36
N LEU A 485 -7.40 3.48 24.38
CA LEU A 485 -8.84 3.29 24.46
C LEU A 485 -9.50 4.33 25.38
N HIS A 486 -10.61 4.92 24.92
CA HIS A 486 -11.44 5.80 25.74
C HIS A 486 -12.91 5.43 25.66
N VAL A 487 -13.56 5.23 26.79
CA VAL A 487 -14.95 4.75 26.86
C VAL A 487 -15.91 5.90 27.16
N VAL A 488 -16.93 6.08 26.32
CA VAL A 488 -17.97 7.10 26.49
C VAL A 488 -19.35 6.45 26.38
N GLY A 489 -20.24 6.73 27.33
CA GLY A 489 -21.64 6.32 27.27
C GLY A 489 -22.56 7.50 26.94
N TYR A 490 -23.30 7.42 25.84
CA TYR A 490 -24.25 8.47 25.43
C TYR A 490 -25.71 8.16 25.78
N GLY A 491 -26.02 6.96 26.26
CA GLY A 491 -27.40 6.52 26.42
C GLY A 491 -28.21 6.72 25.15
N GLY A 492 -29.38 7.34 25.27
CA GLY A 492 -30.28 7.67 24.16
C GLY A 492 -30.05 9.05 23.52
N ASP A 493 -29.04 9.82 23.96
CA ASP A 493 -28.94 11.26 23.66
C ASP A 493 -28.42 11.56 22.23
N LYS A 494 -27.82 10.56 21.58
CA LYS A 494 -27.27 10.65 20.22
C LYS A 494 -27.89 9.57 19.30
N PRO A 495 -29.21 9.62 19.03
CA PRO A 495 -29.86 8.63 18.19
C PRO A 495 -29.44 8.80 16.73
N LEU A 496 -29.33 7.69 16.00
CA LEU A 496 -29.12 7.73 14.56
C LEU A 496 -30.30 8.41 13.87
N PRO A 497 -30.08 9.14 12.76
CA PRO A 497 -31.19 9.59 11.92
C PRO A 497 -31.98 8.38 11.40
N ARG A 498 -33.28 8.58 11.24
CA ARG A 498 -34.16 7.59 10.62
C ARG A 498 -33.94 7.60 9.11
N LEU A 499 -33.76 6.42 8.52
CA LEU A 499 -33.55 6.30 7.08
C LEU A 499 -34.88 6.52 6.32
N ALA A 500 -34.79 6.91 5.04
CA ALA A 500 -35.97 7.06 4.19
C ALA A 500 -36.72 5.71 4.06
N GLY A 501 -38.03 5.71 4.28
CA GLY A 501 -38.87 4.52 4.22
C GLY A 501 -38.71 3.53 5.39
N GLU A 502 -37.81 3.80 6.34
CA GLU A 502 -37.56 2.91 7.46
C GLU A 502 -38.72 2.91 8.47
N SER A 503 -39.17 1.74 8.92
CA SER A 503 -40.18 1.65 9.99
C SER A 503 -39.63 2.12 11.33
N ARG A 504 -40.50 2.60 12.23
CA ARG A 504 -40.07 2.97 13.61
C ARG A 504 -39.40 1.80 14.32
N ARG A 505 -39.87 0.57 14.09
CA ARG A 505 -39.30 -0.64 14.69
C ARG A 505 -37.87 -0.90 14.20
N ALA A 506 -37.64 -0.83 12.90
CA ALA A 506 -36.30 -1.00 12.32
C ALA A 506 -35.33 0.09 12.81
N TRP A 507 -35.78 1.34 12.86
CA TRP A 507 -34.99 2.45 13.41
C TRP A 507 -34.60 2.19 14.87
N MET A 508 -35.56 1.81 15.72
CA MET A 508 -35.30 1.49 17.13
C MET A 508 -34.31 0.34 17.33
N TYR A 509 -34.28 -0.65 16.44
CA TYR A 509 -33.32 -1.76 16.51
C TYR A 509 -31.87 -1.32 16.22
N ARG A 510 -31.66 -0.24 15.47
CA ARG A 510 -30.31 0.28 15.17
C ARG A 510 -29.77 1.25 16.22
N LEU A 511 -30.62 1.73 17.15
CA LEU A 511 -30.19 2.73 18.12
C LEU A 511 -29.18 2.17 19.14
N PRO A 512 -29.44 1.01 19.80
CA PRO A 512 -28.46 0.39 20.67
C PRO A 512 -27.30 -0.13 19.83
N ARG A 513 -26.11 0.44 20.06
CA ARG A 513 -24.91 0.12 19.29
C ARG A 513 -23.66 0.53 20.07
N VAL A 514 -22.52 0.01 19.65
CA VAL A 514 -21.20 0.47 20.07
C VAL A 514 -20.45 0.90 18.82
N GLU A 515 -19.90 2.09 18.84
CA GLU A 515 -19.10 2.66 17.75
C GLU A 515 -17.62 2.67 18.17
N LEU A 516 -16.72 2.37 17.22
CA LEU A 516 -15.28 2.52 17.38
C LEU A 516 -14.82 3.71 16.54
N VAL A 517 -14.55 4.84 17.19
CA VAL A 517 -14.18 6.08 16.53
C VAL A 517 -12.68 6.29 16.62
N LEU A 518 -12.04 6.43 15.46
CA LEU A 518 -10.62 6.74 15.39
C LEU A 518 -10.43 8.24 15.54
N ALA A 519 -9.55 8.63 16.45
CA ALA A 519 -9.23 10.01 16.73
C ALA A 519 -7.71 10.22 16.77
N ARG A 520 -7.28 11.40 16.34
CA ARG A 520 -5.87 11.77 16.31
C ARG A 520 -5.57 12.86 17.33
N GLU A 521 -4.36 12.81 17.86
CA GLU A 521 -3.73 13.92 18.56
C GLU A 521 -3.31 14.93 17.48
N ASP A 522 -3.76 16.19 17.56
CA ASP A 522 -3.21 17.23 16.71
C ASP A 522 -1.81 17.58 17.26
N PHE A 523 -0.77 17.35 16.45
CA PHE A 523 0.63 17.70 16.77
C PHE A 523 1.00 19.09 16.25
#